data_AF-A0A0L0RW49-F1
#
_entry.id   AF-A0A0L0RW49-F1
#
_cell.length_a   1.000
_cell.length_b   1.000
_cell.length_c   1.000
_cell.angle_alpha   90.00
_cell.angle_beta   90.00
_cell.angle_gamma   90.00
#
_symmetry.space_group_name_H-M   'P 1'
#
loop_
_entity.id
_entity.type
_entity.pdbx_description
1 polymer ?
#
loop_
_entity_poly.entity_id
_entity_poly.type
_entity_poly.pdbx_seq_one_letter_code
_entity_poly.pdbx_strand_id
1 'polypeptide(L)'
;MSHGQGTLKPSAPASRDAGALGGLPIELLLQVLGHATLSMNDIFRAAGTCRYLHWACQAADVWRGLVRKQSGLAGLARGWRYLYMAEHNQAVRDLRCWYTRVSFADDVLGLPVEITVNPRTKQVDYAMPTMAFLSRTAYYNLHVRVTPGDKRTFTHWLPLYLSEAHFDRALADVQRFVAALAQPGTASPVPRATAD
;
A
#
# COMPACT_ATOMS: atom_id res chain seq x y z
N MET A 1 0.15 -13.66 -26.37
CA MET A 1 1.52 -13.49 -25.84
C MET A 1 2.28 -12.59 -26.81
N SER A 2 2.54 -11.35 -26.40
CA SER A 2 3.35 -10.39 -27.17
C SER A 2 3.96 -9.44 -26.12
N HIS A 3 5.19 -9.74 -25.72
CA HIS A 3 5.99 -8.83 -24.92
C HIS A 3 6.45 -7.67 -25.81
N GLY A 4 5.84 -6.50 -25.63
CA GLY A 4 6.34 -5.25 -26.20
C GLY A 4 7.60 -4.80 -25.47
N GLN A 5 8.76 -5.10 -26.04
CA GLN A 5 10.04 -4.46 -25.72
C GLN A 5 10.02 -2.99 -26.16
N GLY A 6 10.70 -2.13 -25.38
CA GLY A 6 11.36 -0.94 -25.94
C GLY A 6 10.80 0.42 -25.54
N THR A 7 10.67 0.73 -24.25
CA THR A 7 10.83 2.13 -23.83
C THR A 7 12.32 2.45 -23.84
N LEU A 8 12.78 3.10 -24.92
CA LEU A 8 14.10 3.72 -25.00
C LEU A 8 14.36 4.50 -23.70
N LYS A 9 15.36 4.10 -22.93
CA LYS A 9 15.87 4.92 -21.82
C LYS A 9 16.31 6.24 -22.46
N PRO A 10 15.73 7.40 -22.08
CA PRO A 10 16.18 8.66 -22.65
C PRO A 10 17.67 8.81 -22.38
N SER A 11 18.44 9.10 -23.43
CA SER A 11 19.87 9.39 -23.33
C SER A 11 20.09 10.49 -22.28
N ALA A 12 21.17 10.38 -21.51
CA ALA A 12 21.48 11.35 -20.47
C ALA A 12 21.54 12.77 -21.07
N PRO A 13 20.82 13.76 -20.51
CA PRO A 13 20.94 15.15 -20.94
C PRO A 13 22.33 15.70 -20.56
N ALA A 14 22.73 16.83 -21.12
CA ALA A 14 24.01 17.46 -20.79
C ALA A 14 24.10 17.79 -19.29
N SER A 15 25.24 17.47 -18.66
CA SER A 15 25.47 17.66 -17.23
C SER A 15 25.96 19.06 -16.83
N ARG A 16 26.06 19.99 -17.81
CA ARG A 16 26.68 21.32 -17.64
C ARG A 16 26.06 22.13 -16.48
N ASP A 17 24.75 22.00 -16.29
CA ASP A 17 24.00 22.76 -15.29
C ASP A 17 23.93 22.04 -13.92
N ALA A 18 24.61 20.90 -13.76
CA ALA A 18 24.66 20.13 -12.50
C ALA A 18 25.86 20.47 -11.61
N GLY A 19 26.66 21.48 -11.97
CA GLY A 19 27.84 21.90 -11.21
C GLY A 19 28.83 20.76 -10.98
N ALA A 20 29.41 20.69 -9.77
CA ALA A 20 30.37 19.64 -9.40
C ALA A 20 29.81 18.21 -9.51
N LEU A 21 28.49 18.03 -9.31
CA LEU A 21 27.84 16.73 -9.45
C LEU A 21 27.81 16.25 -10.90
N GLY A 22 27.83 17.19 -11.87
CA GLY A 22 27.89 16.88 -13.29
C GLY A 22 29.24 16.33 -13.77
N GLY A 23 30.29 16.47 -12.97
CA GLY A 23 31.63 15.93 -13.23
C GLY A 23 31.87 14.54 -12.63
N LEU A 24 30.94 14.01 -11.83
CA LEU A 24 31.06 12.68 -11.25
C LEU A 24 30.78 11.59 -12.30
N PRO A 25 31.48 10.45 -12.24
CA PRO A 25 31.04 9.22 -12.89
C PRO A 25 29.59 8.92 -12.50
N ILE A 26 28.78 8.50 -13.48
CA ILE A 26 27.34 8.31 -13.28
C ILE A 26 27.07 7.30 -12.16
N GLU A 27 27.87 6.26 -12.05
CA GLU A 27 27.76 5.23 -11.02
C GLU A 27 27.92 5.82 -9.61
N LEU A 28 28.90 6.71 -9.43
CA LEU A 28 29.13 7.41 -8.14
C LEU A 28 28.00 8.39 -7.83
N LEU A 29 27.51 9.11 -8.84
CA LEU A 29 26.36 10.00 -8.67
C LEU A 29 25.12 9.22 -8.21
N LEU A 30 24.82 8.08 -8.85
CA LEU A 30 23.69 7.24 -8.47
C LEU A 30 23.85 6.64 -7.07
N GLN A 31 25.07 6.29 -6.66
CA GLN A 31 25.37 5.84 -5.29
C GLN A 31 25.15 6.96 -4.25
N VAL A 32 25.61 8.18 -4.54
CA VAL A 32 25.38 9.34 -3.66
C VAL A 32 23.88 9.64 -3.53
N LEU A 33 23.16 9.68 -4.66
CA LEU A 33 21.72 9.91 -4.67
C LEU A 33 20.93 8.77 -4.00
N GLY A 34 21.39 7.51 -4.11
CA GLY A 34 20.79 6.36 -3.45
C GLY A 34 21.25 6.13 -2.01
N HIS A 35 22.10 7.00 -1.45
CA HIS A 35 22.74 6.78 -0.16
C HIS A 35 21.74 6.89 1.01
N ALA A 36 21.92 6.08 2.05
CA ALA A 36 20.99 5.95 3.17
C ALA A 36 20.80 7.22 4.02
N THR A 37 21.69 8.20 3.86
CA THR A 37 21.64 9.50 4.54
C THR A 37 20.66 10.46 3.88
N LEU A 38 20.30 10.26 2.61
CA LEU A 38 19.32 11.10 1.91
C LEU A 38 17.91 10.54 2.12
N SER A 39 16.95 11.45 2.33
CA SER A 39 15.53 11.13 2.32
C SER A 39 14.96 11.22 0.91
N MET A 40 13.78 10.66 0.67
CA MET A 40 13.09 10.84 -0.62
C MET A 40 12.87 12.34 -0.93
N ASN A 41 12.58 13.17 0.07
CA ASN A 41 12.44 14.62 -0.08
C ASN A 41 13.71 15.30 -0.61
N ASP A 42 14.88 14.85 -0.17
CA ASP A 42 16.15 15.39 -0.64
C ASP A 42 16.37 15.05 -2.13
N ILE A 43 15.95 13.86 -2.55
CA ILE A 43 16.01 13.43 -3.96
C ILE A 43 15.04 14.23 -4.83
N PHE A 44 13.83 14.53 -4.35
CA PHE A 44 12.91 15.39 -5.09
C PHE A 44 13.43 16.81 -5.23
N ARG A 45 14.01 17.36 -4.17
CA ARG A 45 14.66 18.68 -4.21
C ARG A 45 15.79 18.69 -5.23
N ALA A 46 16.67 17.68 -5.20
CA ALA A 46 17.75 17.54 -6.17
C ALA A 46 17.20 17.42 -7.62
N ALA A 47 16.17 16.62 -7.83
CA ALA A 47 15.51 16.45 -9.13
C ALA A 47 14.85 17.73 -9.66
N GLY A 48 14.54 18.70 -8.79
CA GLY A 48 13.96 19.99 -9.15
C GLY A 48 14.98 21.05 -9.56
N THR A 49 16.29 20.78 -9.42
CA THR A 49 17.34 21.79 -9.66
C THR A 49 17.75 21.93 -11.13
N CYS A 50 17.96 20.82 -11.84
CA CYS A 50 18.37 20.84 -13.24
C CYS A 50 17.96 19.57 -13.99
N ARG A 51 17.96 19.62 -15.33
CA ARG A 51 17.56 18.49 -16.19
C ARG A 51 18.40 17.23 -15.98
N TYR A 52 19.70 17.39 -15.71
CA TYR A 52 20.61 16.26 -15.49
C TYR A 52 20.34 15.54 -14.17
N LEU A 53 20.19 16.28 -13.07
CA LEU A 53 19.82 15.69 -11.79
C LEU A 53 18.39 15.17 -11.80
N HIS A 54 17.48 15.82 -12.52
CA HIS A 54 16.15 15.28 -12.77
C HIS A 54 16.23 13.89 -13.41
N TRP A 55 16.97 13.76 -14.52
CA TRP A 55 17.17 12.47 -15.20
C TRP A 55 17.85 11.43 -14.30
N ALA A 56 18.93 11.79 -13.59
CA ALA A 56 19.66 10.89 -12.71
C ALA A 56 18.79 10.38 -11.53
N CYS A 57 17.96 11.27 -10.95
CA CYS A 57 17.04 10.91 -9.88
C CYS A 57 15.91 9.99 -10.35
N GLN A 58 15.66 9.81 -11.65
CA GLN A 58 14.71 8.82 -12.15
C GLN A 58 15.30 7.41 -12.22
N ALA A 59 16.61 7.25 -12.05
CA ALA A 59 17.26 5.95 -12.15
C ALA A 59 16.80 5.01 -11.03
N ALA A 60 16.45 3.78 -11.40
CA ALA A 60 15.93 2.77 -10.47
C ALA A 60 16.89 2.43 -9.31
N ASP A 61 18.21 2.61 -9.50
CA ASP A 61 19.23 2.36 -8.47
C ASP A 61 19.10 3.33 -7.28
N VAL A 62 18.77 4.60 -7.53
CA VAL A 62 18.52 5.62 -6.49
C VAL A 62 17.38 5.17 -5.58
N TRP A 63 16.28 4.73 -6.18
CA TRP A 63 15.08 4.32 -5.45
C TRP A 63 15.23 2.98 -4.75
N ARG A 64 16.00 2.04 -5.31
CA ARG A 64 16.29 0.76 -4.64
C ARG A 64 17.03 0.98 -3.32
N GLY A 65 17.95 1.93 -3.24
CA GLY A 65 18.62 2.31 -1.99
C GLY A 65 17.65 2.84 -0.94
N LEU A 66 16.76 3.76 -1.35
CA LEU A 66 15.79 4.42 -0.45
C LEU A 66 14.68 3.47 0.03
N VAL A 67 14.17 2.61 -0.85
CA VAL A 67 13.07 1.69 -0.53
C VAL A 67 13.51 0.57 0.41
N ARG A 68 14.77 0.11 0.33
CA ARG A 68 15.32 -0.86 1.29
C ARG A 68 15.27 -0.35 2.73
N LYS A 69 15.31 0.97 2.94
CA LYS A 69 15.14 1.61 4.26
C LYS A 69 13.67 1.65 4.72
N GLN A 70 12.72 1.73 3.79
CA GLN A 70 11.27 1.76 4.06
C GLN A 70 10.64 0.42 3.65
N SER A 71 10.82 -0.59 4.50
CA SER A 71 10.41 -1.99 4.28
C SER A 71 8.94 -2.17 3.88
N GLY A 72 8.07 -1.20 4.15
CA GLY A 72 6.66 -1.21 3.77
C GLY A 72 6.36 -0.90 2.30
N LEU A 73 7.30 -0.31 1.56
CA LEU A 73 7.06 0.20 0.19
C LEU A 73 7.69 -0.67 -0.92
N ALA A 74 8.42 -1.72 -0.56
CA ALA A 74 9.16 -2.56 -1.51
C ALA A 74 8.26 -3.11 -2.65
N GLY A 75 7.02 -3.49 -2.33
CA GLY A 75 6.05 -3.97 -3.33
C GLY A 75 5.47 -2.89 -4.25
N LEU A 76 5.50 -1.61 -3.83
CA LEU A 76 5.03 -0.45 -4.62
C LEU A 76 6.12 0.13 -5.54
N ALA A 77 7.33 -0.44 -5.49
CA ALA A 77 8.51 0.07 -6.19
C ALA A 77 8.52 -0.11 -7.71
N ARG A 78 7.39 -0.51 -8.33
CA ARG A 78 7.28 -0.65 -9.80
C ARG A 78 7.49 0.68 -10.55
N GLY A 79 7.43 1.83 -9.86
CA GLY A 79 7.90 3.11 -10.38
C GLY A 79 8.15 4.13 -9.28
N TRP A 80 9.25 4.89 -9.41
CA TRP A 80 9.64 5.91 -8.43
C TRP A 80 8.57 6.99 -8.20
N ARG A 81 7.78 7.29 -9.23
CA ARG A 81 6.65 8.22 -9.14
C ARG A 81 5.56 7.74 -8.18
N TYR A 82 5.31 6.43 -8.10
CA TYR A 82 4.33 5.87 -7.16
C TYR A 82 4.86 5.90 -5.73
N LEU A 83 6.14 5.64 -5.53
CA LEU A 83 6.81 5.78 -4.23
C LEU A 83 6.78 7.24 -3.76
N TYR A 84 7.04 8.19 -4.66
CA TYR A 84 6.88 9.62 -4.38
C TYR A 84 5.47 9.95 -3.93
N MET A 85 4.47 9.58 -4.72
CA MET A 85 3.07 9.88 -4.41
C MET A 85 2.65 9.22 -3.09
N ALA A 86 3.09 8.00 -2.83
CA ALA A 86 2.81 7.31 -1.58
C ALA A 86 3.44 8.01 -0.37
N GLU A 87 4.69 8.45 -0.46
CA GLU A 87 5.39 9.15 0.61
C GLU A 87 4.83 10.56 0.82
N HIS A 88 4.67 11.33 -0.26
CA HIS A 88 4.19 12.72 -0.22
C HIS A 88 2.76 12.81 0.33
N ASN A 89 1.89 11.88 -0.08
CA ASN A 89 0.52 11.79 0.44
C ASN A 89 0.45 11.08 1.79
N GLN A 90 1.59 10.74 2.41
CA GLN A 90 1.67 10.04 3.69
C GLN A 90 0.86 8.72 3.69
N ALA A 91 0.66 8.12 2.51
CA ALA A 91 -0.20 6.96 2.32
C ALA A 91 0.24 5.80 3.23
N VAL A 92 1.55 5.57 3.36
CA VAL A 92 2.12 4.54 4.25
C VAL A 92 1.86 4.84 5.72
N ARG A 93 1.98 6.11 6.12
CA ARG A 93 1.71 6.53 7.50
C ARG A 93 0.24 6.32 7.85
N ASP A 94 -0.63 6.49 6.86
CA ASP A 94 -2.08 6.40 6.98
C ASP A 94 -2.62 4.97 6.82
N LEU A 95 -1.77 3.99 6.45
CA LEU A 95 -2.06 2.55 6.54
C LEU A 95 -2.09 2.09 8.01
N ARG A 96 -3.10 2.58 8.75
CA ARG A 96 -3.32 2.29 10.17
C ARG A 96 -4.78 1.97 10.44
N CYS A 97 -5.00 1.09 11.40
CA CYS A 97 -6.32 0.83 11.94
C CYS A 97 -6.90 2.11 12.56
N TRP A 98 -8.11 2.50 12.18
CA TRP A 98 -8.74 3.71 12.74
C TRP A 98 -9.03 3.56 14.26
N TYR A 99 -9.26 2.33 14.73
CA TYR A 99 -9.61 2.02 16.11
C TYR A 99 -8.35 1.84 16.99
N THR A 100 -7.50 0.86 16.68
CA THR A 100 -6.31 0.54 17.48
C THR A 100 -5.08 1.38 17.13
N ARG A 101 -5.10 2.14 16.03
CA ARG A 101 -3.98 2.94 15.50
C ARG A 101 -2.72 2.14 15.08
N VAL A 102 -2.77 0.80 15.15
CA VAL A 102 -1.68 -0.08 14.72
C VAL A 102 -1.46 -0.01 13.21
N SER A 103 -0.21 -0.13 12.79
CA SER A 103 0.21 -0.12 11.39
C SER A 103 -0.05 -1.46 10.70
N PHE A 104 -0.16 -1.44 9.38
CA PHE A 104 -0.13 -2.65 8.56
C PHE A 104 1.16 -3.47 8.69
N ALA A 105 2.23 -2.89 9.22
CA ALA A 105 3.46 -3.62 9.54
C ALA A 105 3.25 -4.56 10.74
N ASP A 106 2.48 -4.12 11.74
CA ASP A 106 2.33 -4.82 13.02
C ASP A 106 1.11 -5.75 13.03
N ASP A 107 0.03 -5.39 12.32
CA ASP A 107 -1.21 -6.18 12.26
C ASP A 107 -1.72 -6.29 10.81
N VAL A 108 -2.63 -7.23 10.54
CA VAL A 108 -3.27 -7.35 9.24
C VAL A 108 -4.41 -6.33 9.16
N LEU A 109 -4.27 -5.32 8.31
CA LEU A 109 -5.37 -4.43 7.95
C LEU A 109 -6.31 -5.01 6.89
N GLY A 110 -7.58 -4.64 7.04
CA GLY A 110 -8.66 -4.94 6.10
C GLY A 110 -9.71 -3.84 6.12
N LEU A 111 -10.73 -3.98 5.28
CA LEU A 111 -11.87 -3.08 5.21
C LEU A 111 -13.10 -3.73 5.84
N PRO A 112 -13.82 -3.04 6.74
CA PRO A 112 -15.18 -3.40 7.08
C PRO A 112 -16.06 -3.44 5.82
N VAL A 113 -16.88 -4.47 5.68
CA VAL A 113 -17.79 -4.67 4.53
C VAL A 113 -19.21 -4.96 5.02
N GLU A 114 -20.14 -4.15 4.53
CA GLU A 114 -21.57 -4.43 4.62
C GLU A 114 -21.97 -5.32 3.45
N ILE A 115 -22.55 -6.49 3.74
CA ILE A 115 -23.00 -7.43 2.73
C ILE A 115 -24.51 -7.58 2.81
N THR A 116 -25.19 -7.40 1.69
CA THR A 116 -26.62 -7.64 1.54
C THR A 116 -26.87 -8.86 0.69
N VAL A 117 -27.94 -9.60 1.00
CA VAL A 117 -28.32 -10.83 0.29
C VAL A 117 -29.68 -10.64 -0.33
N ASN A 118 -29.80 -10.98 -1.61
CA ASN A 118 -31.06 -10.96 -2.30
C ASN A 118 -32.03 -11.98 -1.67
N PRO A 119 -33.20 -11.55 -1.18
CA PRO A 119 -34.09 -12.43 -0.43
C PRO A 119 -34.68 -13.56 -1.29
N ARG A 120 -34.74 -13.38 -2.62
CA ARG A 120 -35.29 -14.34 -3.58
C ARG A 120 -34.26 -15.40 -3.99
N THR A 121 -33.07 -14.98 -4.39
CA THR A 121 -32.03 -15.90 -4.89
C THR A 121 -31.11 -16.43 -3.79
N LYS A 122 -31.16 -15.83 -2.58
CA LYS A 122 -30.27 -16.12 -1.45
C LYS A 122 -28.78 -15.92 -1.74
N GLN A 123 -28.47 -15.19 -2.80
CA GLN A 123 -27.11 -14.82 -3.20
C GLN A 123 -26.78 -13.42 -2.70
N VAL A 124 -25.48 -13.14 -2.51
CA VAL A 124 -24.99 -11.80 -2.24
C VAL A 124 -25.35 -10.88 -3.41
N ASP A 125 -25.97 -9.73 -3.10
CA ASP A 125 -26.39 -8.73 -4.09
C ASP A 125 -25.44 -7.52 -4.06
N TYR A 126 -25.08 -7.04 -2.86
CA TYR A 126 -24.11 -5.96 -2.68
C TYR A 126 -23.08 -6.30 -1.61
N ALA A 127 -21.84 -5.88 -1.87
CA ALA A 127 -20.75 -5.83 -0.90
C ALA A 127 -20.18 -4.41 -0.91
N MET A 128 -20.43 -3.66 0.17
CA MET A 128 -20.07 -2.26 0.30
C MET A 128 -18.93 -2.12 1.31
N PRO A 129 -17.67 -1.98 0.87
CA PRO A 129 -16.56 -1.72 1.75
C PRO A 129 -16.59 -0.26 2.24
N THR A 130 -16.03 -0.05 3.42
CA THR A 130 -15.88 1.29 4.00
C THR A 130 -14.49 1.84 3.69
N MET A 131 -14.30 3.16 3.81
CA MET A 131 -13.04 3.83 3.44
C MET A 131 -11.98 3.84 4.56
N ALA A 132 -12.24 3.22 5.71
CA ALA A 132 -11.36 3.25 6.87
C ALA A 132 -10.84 1.84 7.23
N PHE A 133 -9.51 1.70 7.35
CA PHE A 133 -8.91 0.42 7.69
C PHE A 133 -9.25 -0.01 9.12
N LEU A 134 -9.59 -1.29 9.27
CA LEU A 134 -9.75 -1.96 10.56
C LEU A 134 -8.75 -3.11 10.63
N SER A 135 -8.08 -3.30 11.76
CA SER A 135 -7.15 -4.41 11.92
C SER A 135 -7.86 -5.72 12.27
N ARG A 136 -7.21 -6.85 11.96
CA ARG A 136 -7.61 -8.20 12.34
C ARG A 136 -7.91 -8.28 13.83
N THR A 137 -7.02 -7.75 14.67
CA THR A 137 -7.22 -7.75 16.14
C THR A 137 -8.48 -6.98 16.54
N ALA A 138 -8.71 -5.80 15.95
CA ALA A 138 -9.90 -5.02 16.24
C ALA A 138 -11.19 -5.77 15.84
N TYR A 139 -11.17 -6.50 14.73
CA TYR A 139 -12.32 -7.25 14.24
C TYR A 139 -12.57 -8.54 15.03
N TYR A 140 -11.58 -9.41 15.19
CA TYR A 140 -11.77 -10.74 15.79
C TYR A 140 -11.69 -10.73 17.32
N ASN A 141 -10.76 -9.96 17.91
CA ASN A 141 -10.49 -10.01 19.34
C ASN A 141 -11.27 -8.94 20.12
N LEU A 142 -11.37 -7.73 19.55
CA LEU A 142 -12.08 -6.60 20.20
C LEU A 142 -13.53 -6.45 19.73
N HIS A 143 -13.97 -7.31 18.80
CA HIS A 143 -15.34 -7.37 18.31
C HIS A 143 -15.92 -6.03 17.81
N VAL A 144 -15.08 -5.19 17.20
CA VAL A 144 -15.54 -3.93 16.58
C VAL A 144 -16.45 -4.24 15.39
N ARG A 145 -17.66 -3.67 15.37
CA ARG A 145 -18.70 -3.91 14.34
C ARG A 145 -19.37 -2.64 13.80
N VAL A 146 -18.74 -1.49 14.03
CA VAL A 146 -19.24 -0.18 13.58
C VAL A 146 -18.17 0.62 12.87
N THR A 147 -18.56 1.41 11.88
CA THR A 147 -17.66 2.34 11.16
C THR A 147 -17.34 3.58 11.99
N PRO A 148 -16.19 4.23 11.74
CA PRO A 148 -15.91 5.54 12.32
C PRO A 148 -16.88 6.60 11.79
N GLY A 149 -17.32 7.51 12.67
CA GLY A 149 -18.22 8.60 12.31
C GLY A 149 -19.70 8.20 12.39
N ASP A 150 -20.26 7.72 11.28
CA ASP A 150 -21.70 7.44 11.11
C ASP A 150 -22.18 6.16 11.83
N LYS A 151 -21.26 5.38 12.39
CA LYS A 151 -21.53 4.16 13.17
C LYS A 151 -22.40 3.14 12.43
N ARG A 152 -22.32 3.09 11.09
CA ARG A 152 -22.94 2.01 10.32
C ARG A 152 -22.41 0.67 10.79
N THR A 153 -23.30 -0.30 10.93
CA THR A 153 -22.92 -1.65 11.26
C THR A 153 -22.41 -2.37 10.02
N PHE A 154 -21.42 -3.23 10.21
CA PHE A 154 -20.93 -4.09 9.16
C PHE A 154 -20.85 -5.52 9.69
N THR A 155 -20.99 -6.47 8.77
CA THR A 155 -21.08 -7.90 9.11
C THR A 155 -19.80 -8.65 8.81
N HIS A 156 -18.98 -8.13 7.90
CA HIS A 156 -17.79 -8.81 7.42
C HIS A 156 -16.57 -7.89 7.43
N TRP A 157 -15.41 -8.51 7.33
CA TRP A 157 -14.13 -7.82 7.24
C TRP A 157 -13.33 -8.45 6.11
N LEU A 158 -12.96 -7.63 5.14
CA LEU A 158 -12.20 -8.00 3.95
C LEU A 158 -10.72 -7.70 4.19
N PRO A 159 -9.85 -8.71 4.36
CA PRO A 159 -8.41 -8.48 4.45
C PRO A 159 -7.88 -7.93 3.12
N LEU A 160 -6.91 -7.01 3.18
CA LEU A 160 -6.32 -6.40 1.99
C LEU A 160 -4.97 -7.03 1.62
N TYR A 161 -4.58 -6.88 0.36
CA TYR A 161 -3.21 -7.08 -0.08
C TYR A 161 -2.50 -5.72 -0.08
N LEU A 162 -1.69 -5.43 0.95
CA LEU A 162 -0.91 -4.17 1.01
C LEU A 162 0.56 -4.37 0.63
N SER A 163 1.12 -5.52 1.01
CA SER A 163 2.45 -5.99 0.63
C SER A 163 2.46 -7.52 0.65
N GLU A 164 3.49 -8.15 0.10
CA GLU A 164 3.66 -9.60 0.13
C GLU A 164 3.69 -10.13 1.57
N ALA A 165 4.56 -9.57 2.42
CA ALA A 165 4.64 -9.95 3.84
C ALA A 165 3.33 -9.70 4.62
N HIS A 166 2.57 -8.65 4.26
CA HIS A 166 1.25 -8.41 4.86
C HIS A 166 0.23 -9.45 4.38
N PHE A 167 0.27 -9.82 3.10
CA PHE A 167 -0.62 -10.81 2.51
C PHE A 167 -0.34 -12.23 3.02
N ASP A 168 0.91 -12.61 3.22
CA ASP A 168 1.29 -13.91 3.80
C ASP A 168 0.62 -14.09 5.17
N ARG A 169 0.60 -13.03 5.99
CA ARG A 169 -0.13 -13.02 7.26
C ARG A 169 -1.65 -13.06 7.03
N ALA A 170 -2.17 -12.40 6.01
CA ALA A 170 -3.60 -12.27 5.68
C ALA A 170 -4.24 -13.51 5.01
N LEU A 171 -3.45 -14.40 4.41
CA LEU A 171 -3.91 -15.42 3.47
C LEU A 171 -5.05 -16.29 4.01
N ALA A 172 -4.93 -16.77 5.25
CA ALA A 172 -5.97 -17.61 5.87
C ALA A 172 -7.31 -16.87 6.01
N ASP A 173 -7.28 -15.57 6.34
CA ASP A 173 -8.52 -14.78 6.43
C ASP A 173 -9.10 -14.49 5.06
N VAL A 174 -8.26 -14.28 4.03
CA VAL A 174 -8.72 -14.06 2.66
C VAL A 174 -9.47 -15.29 2.17
N GLN A 175 -8.91 -16.48 2.39
CA GLN A 175 -9.57 -17.74 2.06
C GLN A 175 -10.90 -17.89 2.80
N ARG A 176 -10.92 -17.56 4.10
CA ARG A 176 -12.15 -17.60 4.92
C ARG A 176 -13.21 -16.63 4.41
N PHE A 177 -12.81 -15.40 4.04
CA PHE A 177 -13.72 -14.38 3.52
C PHE A 177 -14.31 -14.81 2.16
N VAL A 178 -13.47 -15.28 1.23
CA VAL A 178 -13.94 -15.77 -0.08
C VAL A 178 -14.86 -16.98 0.07
N ALA A 179 -14.53 -17.92 0.95
CA ALA A 179 -15.39 -19.06 1.25
C ALA A 179 -16.74 -18.62 1.83
N ALA A 180 -16.76 -17.61 2.70
CA ALA A 180 -18.00 -17.05 3.23
C ALA A 180 -18.86 -16.45 2.10
N LEU A 181 -18.27 -15.71 1.15
CA LEU A 181 -19.01 -15.17 0.00
C LEU A 181 -19.60 -16.23 -0.93
N ALA A 182 -18.94 -17.39 -1.04
CA ALA A 182 -19.36 -18.46 -1.94
C ALA A 182 -20.55 -19.29 -1.41
N GLN A 183 -20.83 -19.21 -0.12
CA GLN A 183 -21.92 -19.97 0.50
C GLN A 183 -23.27 -19.25 0.34
N PRO A 184 -24.33 -19.92 -0.14
CA PRO A 184 -25.67 -19.35 -0.16
C PRO A 184 -26.14 -19.02 1.27
N GLY A 185 -26.55 -17.79 1.54
CA GLY A 185 -27.13 -17.38 2.83
C GLY A 185 -26.18 -16.87 3.93
N THR A 186 -24.91 -16.60 3.64
CA THR A 186 -23.90 -16.14 4.64
C THR A 186 -24.00 -14.69 5.10
N ALA A 187 -25.09 -13.97 4.80
CA ALA A 187 -25.44 -12.77 5.57
C ALA A 187 -26.02 -13.10 6.97
N SER A 188 -25.57 -14.19 7.60
CA SER A 188 -25.91 -14.48 8.98
C SER A 188 -24.75 -14.01 9.87
N PRO A 189 -25.01 -13.07 10.80
CA PRO A 189 -23.95 -12.56 11.68
C PRO A 189 -23.37 -13.72 12.48
N VAL A 190 -22.03 -13.82 12.50
CA VAL A 190 -21.33 -14.71 13.44
C VAL A 190 -21.92 -14.44 14.83
N PRO A 191 -22.45 -15.45 15.54
CA PRO A 191 -23.24 -15.23 16.75
C PRO A 191 -22.43 -14.44 17.78
N ARG A 192 -23.11 -13.47 18.41
CA ARG A 192 -22.62 -12.83 19.65
C ARG A 192 -22.25 -13.96 20.61
N ALA A 193 -21.01 -13.99 21.08
CA ALA A 193 -20.72 -14.70 22.32
C ALA A 193 -21.64 -14.07 23.38
N THR A 194 -22.56 -14.88 23.90
CA THR A 194 -23.30 -14.54 25.12
C THR A 194 -22.27 -14.34 26.21
N ALA A 195 -22.21 -13.13 26.74
CA ALA A 195 -21.53 -12.87 27.99
C ALA A 195 -22.40 -13.50 29.09
N ASP A 196 -21.92 -14.60 29.66
CA ASP A 196 -22.24 -15.01 31.02
C ASP A 196 -21.28 -14.30 31.99
#